data_AF-B0XTC9-F1
#
_entry.id   AF-B0XTC9-F1
#
_cell.length_a   1.000
_cell.length_b   1.000
_cell.length_c   1.000
_cell.angle_alpha   90.00
_cell.angle_beta   90.00
_cell.angle_gamma   90.00
#
_symmetry.space_group_name_H-M   'P 1'
#
loop_
_entity.id
_entity.type
_entity.pdbx_description
1 polymer ?
#
loop_
_entity_poly.entity_id
_entity_poly.type
_entity_poly.pdbx_seq_one_letter_code
_entity_poly.pdbx_strand_id
1 'polypeptide(L)'
;MRDAESALRKLSRNLHALTAQHEEAVSSHDSAKHAAQMVELDTKKFRIAKAATELEIESERLEGELEMLKERLAELEAQGLEGDEATRREREADDATILRLKIYRSLGIDIEADEAGNFSKAVIRNSRKGDVHVVNMDPKFSRFFYANYFWSTMQG
;
A
#
# COMPACT_ATOMS: atom_id res chain seq x y z
N MET A 1 52.00 61.36 55.76
CA MET A 1 52.35 61.80 54.38
C MET A 1 53.09 60.71 53.60
N ARG A 2 54.14 60.08 54.13
CA ARG A 2 54.88 59.00 53.43
C ARG A 2 54.04 57.79 52.99
N ASP A 3 53.08 57.35 53.80
CA ASP A 3 52.24 56.19 53.44
C ASP A 3 51.33 56.50 52.24
N ALA A 4 50.80 57.73 52.18
CA ALA A 4 50.00 58.21 51.08
C ALA A 4 50.81 58.31 49.78
N GLU A 5 52.06 58.79 49.83
CA GLU A 5 52.97 58.77 48.67
C GLU A 5 53.31 57.35 48.23
N SER A 6 53.48 56.41 49.16
CA SER A 6 53.75 55.01 48.84
C SER A 6 52.55 54.34 48.15
N ALA A 7 51.33 54.66 48.62
CA ALA A 7 50.08 54.16 48.06
C ALA A 7 49.84 54.76 46.66
N LEU A 8 50.08 56.07 46.48
CA LEU A 8 50.04 56.74 45.18
C LEU A 8 51.03 56.12 44.18
N ARG A 9 52.26 55.84 44.61
CA ARG A 9 53.26 55.16 43.75
C ARG A 9 52.89 53.73 43.39
N LYS A 10 52.17 53.01 44.27
CA LYS A 10 51.64 51.68 43.95
C LYS A 10 50.49 51.77 42.96
N LEU A 11 49.54 52.68 43.21
CA LEU A 11 48.39 52.90 42.34
C LEU A 11 48.80 53.35 40.94
N SER A 12 49.76 54.27 40.83
CA SER A 12 50.33 54.74 39.55
C SER A 12 50.98 53.60 38.77
N ARG A 13 51.75 52.72 39.43
CA ARG A 13 52.34 51.54 38.77
C ARG A 13 51.27 50.55 38.30
N ASN A 14 50.24 50.31 39.10
CA ASN A 14 49.12 49.45 38.71
C ASN A 14 48.35 50.03 37.53
N LEU A 15 48.09 51.34 37.54
CA LEU A 15 47.39 52.04 36.46
C LEU A 15 48.18 51.88 35.15
N HIS A 16 49.50 52.12 35.18
CA HIS A 16 50.36 51.93 34.01
C HIS A 16 50.39 50.49 33.50
N ALA A 17 50.46 49.50 34.38
CA ALA A 17 50.40 48.09 33.98
C ALA A 17 49.05 47.74 33.33
N LEU A 18 47.95 48.25 33.88
CA LEU A 18 46.60 48.00 33.37
C LEU A 18 46.36 48.73 32.03
N THR A 19 46.91 49.93 31.85
CA THR A 19 46.81 50.65 30.58
C THR A 19 47.62 49.97 29.48
N ALA A 20 48.84 49.53 29.79
CA ALA A 20 49.66 48.76 28.84
C ALA A 20 48.98 47.46 28.42
N GLN A 21 48.40 46.71 29.38
CA GLN A 21 47.60 45.52 29.05
C GLN A 21 46.37 45.85 28.21
N HIS A 22 45.69 46.95 28.50
CA HIS A 22 44.53 47.37 27.72
C HIS A 22 44.91 47.72 26.27
N GLU A 23 45.98 48.49 26.07
CA GLU A 23 46.48 48.82 24.72
C GLU A 23 46.95 47.58 23.96
N GLU A 24 47.61 46.64 24.63
CA GLU A 24 48.00 45.36 24.03
C GLU A 24 46.77 44.51 23.64
N ALA A 25 45.75 44.47 24.49
CA ALA A 25 44.49 43.77 24.20
C ALA A 25 43.71 44.42 23.04
N VAL A 26 43.69 45.76 22.95
CA VAL A 26 43.00 46.48 21.87
C VAL A 26 43.77 46.35 20.56
N SER A 27 45.10 46.42 20.58
CA SER A 27 45.93 46.28 19.38
C SER A 27 45.98 44.84 18.86
N SER A 28 45.88 43.84 19.73
CA SER A 28 45.78 42.43 19.33
C SER A 28 44.39 42.03 18.84
N HIS A 29 43.34 42.78 19.20
CA HIS A 29 41.98 42.54 18.74
C HIS A 29 41.73 43.13 17.34
N ASP A 30 41.87 42.28 16.32
CA ASP A 30 41.48 42.62 14.95
C ASP A 30 39.94 42.51 14.78
N SER A 31 39.25 43.62 15.03
CA SER A 31 37.79 43.71 14.88
C SER A 31 37.32 43.43 13.44
N ALA A 32 38.14 43.69 12.42
CA ALA A 32 37.77 43.44 11.04
C ALA A 32 37.80 41.94 10.73
N LYS A 33 38.81 41.22 11.24
CA LYS A 33 38.87 39.76 11.15
C LYS A 33 37.71 39.09 11.89
N HIS A 34 37.36 39.58 13.07
CA HIS A 34 36.19 39.08 13.81
C HIS A 34 34.88 39.30 13.04
N ALA A 35 34.67 40.50 12.49
CA ALA A 35 33.50 40.80 11.68
C ALA A 35 33.42 39.91 10.43
N ALA A 36 34.55 39.67 9.75
CA ALA A 36 34.60 38.75 8.61
C ALA A 36 34.23 37.32 9.00
N GLN A 37 34.70 36.84 10.15
CA GLN A 37 34.34 35.52 10.68
C GLN A 37 32.85 35.41 11.01
N MET A 38 32.25 36.45 11.61
CA MET A 38 30.81 36.48 11.88
C MET A 38 30.00 36.36 10.59
N VAL A 39 30.34 37.14 9.56
CA VAL A 39 29.66 37.08 8.26
C VAL A 39 29.80 35.69 7.62
N GLU A 40 31.00 35.10 7.68
CA GLU A 40 31.21 33.75 7.16
C GLU A 40 30.33 32.72 7.90
N LEU A 41 30.27 32.79 9.23
CA LEU A 41 29.42 31.91 10.04
C LEU A 41 27.94 32.12 9.76
N ASP A 42 27.47 33.36 9.58
CA ASP A 42 26.09 33.65 9.24
C ASP A 42 25.71 33.08 7.87
N THR A 43 26.59 33.17 6.87
CA THR A 43 26.35 32.54 5.57
C THR A 43 26.29 31.02 5.67
N LYS A 44 27.14 30.40 6.50
CA LYS A 44 27.10 28.95 6.76
C LYS A 44 25.82 28.55 7.48
N LYS A 45 25.43 29.29 8.52
CA LYS A 45 24.18 29.08 9.25
C LYS A 45 22.97 29.16 8.32
N PHE A 46 22.92 30.16 7.44
CA PHE A 46 21.83 30.29 6.47
C PHE A 46 21.79 29.13 5.48
N ARG A 47 22.94 28.71 4.94
CA ARG A 47 23.00 27.54 4.03
C ARG A 47 22.55 26.26 4.72
N ILE A 48 23.00 26.01 5.95
CA ILE A 48 22.62 24.81 6.71
C ILE A 48 21.12 24.84 7.01
N ALA A 49 20.58 25.97 7.45
CA ALA A 49 19.15 26.10 7.70
C ALA A 49 18.32 25.84 6.44
N LYS A 50 18.72 26.40 5.29
CA LYS A 50 18.06 26.16 4.01
C LYS A 50 18.09 24.67 3.63
N ALA A 51 19.25 24.04 3.73
CA ALA A 51 19.40 22.62 3.41
C ALA A 51 18.58 21.72 4.35
N ALA A 52 18.50 22.07 5.64
CA ALA A 52 17.66 21.36 6.61
C ALA A 52 16.18 21.47 6.23
N THR A 53 15.70 22.67 5.90
CA THR A 53 14.30 22.87 5.47
C THR A 53 14.00 22.14 4.15
N GLU A 54 14.93 22.13 3.19
CA GLU A 54 14.76 21.36 1.94
C GLU A 54 14.65 19.85 2.22
N LEU A 55 15.46 19.31 3.14
CA LEU A 55 15.42 17.91 3.55
C LEU A 55 14.15 17.56 4.35
N GLU A 56 13.67 18.47 5.19
CA GLU A 56 12.40 18.31 5.93
C GLU A 56 11.22 18.22 4.96
N ILE A 57 11.13 19.12 3.99
CA ILE A 57 10.07 19.11 2.96
C ILE A 57 10.10 17.79 2.17
N GLU A 58 11.29 17.33 1.77
CA GLU A 58 11.43 16.07 1.04
C GLU A 58 11.08 14.85 1.90
N SER A 59 11.40 14.89 3.20
CA SER A 59 11.03 13.84 4.15
C SER A 59 9.52 13.75 4.32
N GLU A 60 8.83 14.88 4.52
CA GLU A 60 7.37 14.93 4.60
C GLU A 60 6.70 14.42 3.31
N ARG A 61 7.27 14.77 2.15
CA ARG A 61 6.81 14.27 0.84
C ARG A 61 6.92 12.74 0.74
N LEU A 62 8.09 12.19 1.09
CA LEU A 62 8.35 10.74 1.05
C LEU A 62 7.50 9.98 2.08
N GLU A 63 7.28 10.54 3.26
CA GLU A 63 6.40 9.97 4.28
C GLU A 63 4.95 9.90 3.78
N GLY A 64 4.48 10.94 3.10
CA GLY A 64 3.15 10.93 2.47
C GLY A 64 3.01 9.87 1.37
N GLU A 65 4.01 9.70 0.52
CA GLU A 65 4.03 8.64 -0.50
C GLU A 65 4.04 7.24 0.13
N LEU A 66 4.80 7.07 1.22
CA LEU A 66 4.90 5.82 1.94
C LEU A 66 3.55 5.44 2.58
N GLU A 67 2.84 6.39 3.16
CA GLU A 67 1.53 6.13 3.75
C GLU A 67 0.48 5.77 2.68
N MET A 68 0.46 6.48 1.56
CA MET A 68 -0.38 6.15 0.41
C MET A 68 -0.11 4.72 -0.11
N LEU A 69 1.16 4.32 -0.19
CA LEU A 69 1.54 2.98 -0.63
C LEU A 69 1.14 1.91 0.39
N LYS A 70 1.24 2.19 1.69
CA LYS A 70 0.77 1.28 2.75
C LYS A 70 -0.73 1.10 2.70
N GLU A 71 -1.51 2.17 2.53
CA GLU A 71 -2.96 2.07 2.38
C GLU A 71 -3.32 1.22 1.16
N ARG A 72 -2.64 1.44 0.03
CA ARG A 72 -2.88 0.64 -1.17
C ARG A 72 -2.49 -0.83 -1.01
N LEU A 73 -1.39 -1.09 -0.30
CA LEU A 73 -0.97 -2.45 0.04
C LEU A 73 -2.04 -3.11 0.92
N ALA A 74 -2.51 -2.43 1.97
CA ALA A 74 -3.54 -2.95 2.87
C ALA A 74 -4.86 -3.24 2.12
N GLU A 75 -5.25 -2.38 1.17
CA GLU A 75 -6.41 -2.61 0.32
C GLU A 75 -6.24 -3.86 -0.56
N LEU A 76 -5.06 -4.05 -1.16
CA LEU A 76 -4.75 -5.23 -1.98
C LEU A 76 -4.66 -6.51 -1.15
N GLU A 77 -4.08 -6.45 0.05
CA GLU A 77 -4.03 -7.57 0.99
C GLU A 77 -5.43 -7.95 1.47
N ALA A 78 -6.31 -6.97 1.71
CA ALA A 78 -7.71 -7.19 2.06
C ALA A 78 -8.50 -7.83 0.90
N GLN A 79 -8.19 -7.48 -0.35
CA GLN A 79 -8.78 -8.12 -1.54
C GLN A 79 -8.33 -9.59 -1.70
N GLY A 80 -7.20 -9.98 -1.10
CA GLY A 80 -6.70 -11.36 -1.12
C GLY A 80 -6.31 -11.87 -2.52
N LEU A 81 -5.94 -13.16 -2.59
CA LEU A 81 -5.49 -13.81 -3.84
C LEU A 81 -6.62 -14.08 -4.85
N GLU A 82 -7.87 -14.12 -4.38
CA GLU A 82 -9.03 -14.46 -5.19
C GLU A 82 -9.65 -13.24 -5.91
N GLY A 83 -9.19 -12.03 -5.58
CA GLY A 83 -9.75 -10.77 -6.06
C GLY A 83 -10.97 -10.34 -5.25
N ASP A 84 -11.57 -9.22 -5.65
CA ASP A 84 -12.72 -8.58 -5.00
C ASP A 84 -13.83 -9.59 -4.60
N GLU A 85 -14.49 -9.38 -3.46
CA GLU A 85 -15.49 -10.29 -2.90
C GLU A 85 -16.59 -10.64 -3.91
N ALA A 86 -16.96 -9.70 -4.78
CA ALA A 86 -17.94 -9.93 -5.84
C ALA A 86 -17.47 -11.00 -6.84
N THR A 87 -16.19 -10.93 -7.25
CA THR A 87 -15.57 -11.90 -8.16
C THR A 87 -15.46 -13.27 -7.52
N ARG A 88 -15.16 -13.31 -6.21
CA ARG A 88 -15.12 -14.56 -5.44
C ARG A 88 -16.50 -15.22 -5.36
N ARG A 89 -17.56 -14.46 -5.03
CA ARG A 89 -18.92 -15.00 -4.98
C ARG A 89 -19.42 -15.49 -6.34
N GLU A 90 -19.05 -14.81 -7.43
CA GLU A 90 -19.37 -15.26 -8.79
C GLU A 90 -18.71 -16.62 -9.09
N ARG A 91 -17.42 -16.77 -8.78
CA ARG A 91 -16.72 -18.06 -8.92
C ARG A 91 -17.30 -19.16 -8.04
N GLU A 92 -17.63 -18.88 -6.79
CA GLU A 92 -18.28 -19.85 -5.89
C GLU A 92 -19.65 -20.29 -6.42
N ALA A 93 -20.43 -19.37 -7.02
CA ALA A 93 -21.72 -19.66 -7.64
C ALA A 93 -21.57 -20.49 -8.94
N ASP A 94 -20.56 -20.17 -9.75
CA ASP A 94 -20.21 -20.92 -10.95
C ASP A 94 -19.75 -22.33 -10.60
N ASP A 95 -18.91 -22.49 -9.59
CA ASP A 95 -18.44 -23.78 -9.11
C ASP A 95 -19.60 -24.65 -8.60
N ALA A 96 -20.54 -24.08 -7.85
CA ALA A 96 -21.74 -24.79 -7.41
C ALA A 96 -22.60 -25.27 -8.58
N THR A 97 -22.71 -24.46 -9.64
CA THR A 97 -23.45 -24.80 -10.86
C THR A 97 -22.73 -25.90 -11.64
N ILE A 98 -21.41 -25.79 -11.79
CA ILE A 98 -20.55 -26.79 -12.44
C ILE A 98 -20.63 -28.13 -11.68
N LEU A 99 -20.59 -28.11 -10.34
CA LEU A 99 -20.74 -29.30 -9.50
C LEU A 99 -22.11 -29.96 -9.71
N ARG A 100 -23.19 -29.18 -9.71
CA ARG A 100 -24.53 -29.70 -10.01
C ARG A 100 -24.61 -30.33 -11.40
N LEU A 101 -24.06 -29.68 -12.42
CA LEU A 101 -23.99 -30.22 -13.79
C LEU A 101 -23.16 -31.51 -13.86
N LYS A 102 -22.04 -31.60 -13.13
CA LYS A 102 -21.25 -32.83 -13.02
C LYS A 102 -22.04 -33.97 -12.37
N ILE A 103 -22.85 -33.68 -11.36
CA ILE A 103 -23.74 -34.67 -10.73
C ILE A 103 -24.80 -35.17 -11.72
N TYR A 104 -25.45 -34.27 -12.48
CA TYR A 104 -26.43 -34.68 -13.48
C TYR A 104 -25.81 -35.53 -14.59
N ARG A 105 -24.59 -35.19 -15.02
CA ARG A 105 -23.84 -35.99 -16.00
C ARG A 105 -23.41 -37.35 -15.44
N SER A 106 -23.02 -37.43 -14.16
CA SER A 106 -22.66 -38.71 -13.52
C SER A 106 -23.87 -39.63 -13.29
N LEU A 107 -25.07 -39.06 -13.16
CA LEU A 107 -26.34 -39.79 -13.19
C LEU A 107 -26.70 -40.31 -14.60
N GLY A 108 -25.90 -39.99 -15.62
CA GLY A 108 -26.09 -40.47 -16.99
C GLY A 108 -27.00 -39.59 -17.83
N ILE A 109 -27.34 -38.37 -17.39
CA ILE A 109 -28.10 -37.39 -18.18
C ILE A 109 -27.09 -36.49 -18.91
N ASP A 110 -27.06 -36.60 -20.23
CA ASP A 110 -26.34 -35.67 -21.10
C ASP A 110 -27.33 -34.80 -21.86
N ILE A 111 -26.94 -33.59 -22.20
CA ILE A 111 -27.79 -32.65 -22.93
C ILE A 111 -26.99 -32.16 -24.13
N GLU A 112 -27.53 -32.36 -25.33
CA GLU A 112 -26.92 -31.90 -26.57
C GLU A 112 -27.52 -30.54 -26.96
N ALA A 113 -26.64 -29.61 -27.29
CA ALA A 113 -27.02 -28.35 -27.92
C ALA A 113 -27.19 -28.58 -29.43
N ASP A 114 -28.26 -28.01 -29.99
CA ASP A 114 -28.47 -27.93 -31.43
C ASP A 114 -27.52 -26.90 -32.07
N GLU A 115 -27.43 -26.86 -33.41
CA GLU A 115 -26.56 -25.93 -34.16
C GLU A 115 -26.82 -24.44 -33.82
N ALA A 116 -28.04 -24.13 -33.35
CA ALA A 116 -28.45 -22.80 -32.90
C ALA A 116 -28.17 -22.52 -31.40
N GLY A 117 -27.51 -23.43 -30.67
CA GLY A 117 -27.20 -23.30 -29.24
C GLY A 117 -28.38 -23.60 -28.30
N ASN A 118 -29.51 -24.08 -28.82
CA ASN A 118 -30.67 -24.46 -28.02
C ASN A 118 -30.55 -25.90 -27.50
N PHE A 119 -30.82 -26.12 -26.22
CA PHE A 119 -30.78 -27.43 -25.58
C PHE A 119 -32.09 -28.20 -25.80
N SER A 120 -32.27 -28.77 -26.99
CA SER A 120 -33.50 -29.46 -27.40
C SER A 120 -33.44 -30.97 -27.28
N LYS A 121 -32.27 -31.57 -26.98
CA LYS A 121 -32.11 -33.03 -26.90
C LYS A 121 -31.39 -33.44 -25.61
N ALA A 122 -31.96 -34.43 -24.92
CA ALA A 122 -31.37 -35.07 -23.76
C ALA A 122 -31.09 -36.55 -24.04
N VAL A 123 -29.92 -37.03 -23.64
CA VAL A 123 -29.49 -38.43 -23.78
C VAL A 123 -29.34 -39.02 -22.39
N ILE A 124 -30.11 -40.06 -22.07
CA ILE A 124 -30.11 -40.71 -20.76
C ILE A 124 -29.48 -42.08 -20.93
N ARG A 125 -28.36 -42.31 -20.25
CA ARG A 125 -27.62 -43.58 -20.28
C ARG A 125 -27.80 -44.28 -18.95
N ASN A 126 -28.46 -45.43 -18.95
CA ASN A 126 -28.60 -46.24 -17.75
C ASN A 126 -27.43 -47.25 -17.71
N SER A 127 -26.46 -46.97 -16.85
CA SER A 127 -25.24 -47.78 -16.71
C SER A 127 -25.49 -49.19 -16.15
N ARG A 128 -26.65 -49.45 -15.53
CA ARG A 128 -27.00 -50.76 -14.95
C ARG A 128 -27.55 -51.73 -16.00
N LYS A 129 -28.28 -51.21 -16.98
CA LYS A 129 -28.91 -51.99 -18.05
C LYS A 129 -28.20 -51.91 -19.40
N GLY A 130 -27.39 -50.87 -19.60
CA GLY A 130 -26.68 -50.64 -20.86
C GLY A 130 -27.55 -50.04 -21.97
N ASP A 131 -28.74 -49.53 -21.65
CA ASP A 131 -29.63 -48.85 -22.59
C ASP A 131 -29.42 -47.32 -22.61
N VAL A 132 -29.67 -46.74 -23.78
CA VAL A 132 -29.52 -45.31 -24.05
C VAL A 132 -30.84 -44.79 -24.62
N HIS A 133 -31.46 -43.84 -23.92
CA HIS A 133 -32.70 -43.18 -24.35
C HIS A 133 -32.38 -41.78 -24.84
N VAL A 134 -32.70 -41.48 -26.09
CA VAL A 134 -32.56 -40.15 -26.68
C VAL A 134 -33.93 -39.49 -26.70
N VAL A 135 -34.08 -38.38 -25.98
CA VAL A 135 -35.34 -37.64 -25.83
C VAL A 135 -35.19 -36.25 -26.42
N ASN A 136 -36.03 -35.94 -27.41
CA ASN A 136 -36.17 -34.58 -27.91
C ASN A 136 -37.20 -33.84 -27.04
N MET A 137 -36.80 -32.73 -26.43
CA MET A 137 -37.63 -31.89 -25.59
C MET A 137 -38.46 -30.95 -26.47
N ASP A 138 -39.71 -31.32 -26.72
CA ASP A 138 -40.73 -30.49 -27.38
C ASP A 138 -41.56 -29.71 -26.32
N PRO A 139 -41.78 -28.40 -26.47
CA PRO A 139 -42.64 -27.58 -25.61
C PRO A 139 -44.08 -28.08 -25.45
N LYS A 140 -44.55 -28.98 -26.33
CA LYS A 140 -45.91 -29.57 -26.28
C LYS A 140 -46.16 -30.45 -25.05
N PHE A 141 -45.11 -31.00 -24.44
CA PHE A 141 -45.25 -31.84 -23.26
C PHE A 141 -44.91 -31.07 -21.99
N SER A 142 -45.61 -31.40 -20.89
CA SER A 142 -45.39 -30.72 -19.62
C SER A 142 -44.05 -31.11 -19.01
N ARG A 143 -43.47 -30.21 -18.21
CA ARG A 143 -42.23 -30.49 -17.44
C ARG A 143 -42.38 -31.71 -16.52
N PHE A 144 -43.60 -31.95 -16.02
CA PHE A 144 -43.93 -33.10 -15.20
C PHE A 144 -43.84 -34.43 -15.98
N PHE A 145 -44.28 -34.43 -17.24
CA PHE A 145 -44.16 -35.60 -18.11
C PHE A 145 -42.69 -36.00 -18.31
N TYR A 146 -41.83 -35.04 -18.67
CA TYR A 146 -40.40 -35.30 -18.87
C TYR A 146 -39.70 -35.74 -17.58
N ALA A 147 -40.00 -35.11 -16.45
CA ALA A 147 -39.41 -35.49 -15.17
C ALA A 147 -39.74 -36.95 -14.81
N ASN A 148 -41.00 -37.36 -14.92
CA ASN A 148 -41.39 -38.76 -14.66
C ASN A 148 -40.77 -39.72 -15.65
N TYR A 149 -40.70 -39.35 -16.93
CA TYR A 149 -40.07 -40.17 -17.95
C TYR A 149 -38.57 -40.39 -17.66
N PHE A 150 -37.84 -39.34 -17.30
CA PHE A 150 -36.41 -39.41 -16.94
C PHE A 150 -36.18 -40.29 -15.70
N TRP A 151 -36.98 -40.12 -14.65
CA TRP A 151 -36.87 -40.96 -13.45
C TRP A 151 -37.23 -42.43 -13.73
N SER A 152 -38.26 -42.69 -14.56
CA SER A 152 -38.68 -44.05 -14.89
C SER A 152 -37.63 -44.82 -15.71
N THR A 153 -36.97 -44.14 -16.65
CA THR A 153 -35.89 -44.73 -17.47
C THR A 153 -34.61 -45.00 -16.66
N MET A 154 -34.45 -44.36 -15.50
CA MET A 154 -33.35 -44.60 -14.57
C MET A 154 -33.62 -45.68 -13.51
N GLN A 155 -34.88 -45.82 -13.07
CA GLN A 155 -35.27 -46.77 -12.02
C GLN A 155 -35.55 -48.18 -12.54
N GLY A 156 -35.89 -48.30 -13.82
CA GLY A 156 -36.03 -49.59 -14.47
C GLY A 156 -34.70 -50.29 -14.54
#